data_AF-A0A6S7FXD3-F1
#
_entry.id   AF-A0A6S7FXD3-F1
#
_cell.length_a   1.000
_cell.length_b   1.000
_cell.length_c   1.000
_cell.angle_alpha   90.00
_cell.angle_beta   90.00
_cell.angle_gamma   90.00
#
_symmetry.space_group_name_H-M   'P 1'
#
loop_
_entity.id
_entity.type
_entity.pdbx_description
1 polymer ?
#
loop_
_entity_poly.entity_id
_entity_poly.type
_entity_poly.pdbx_seq_one_letter_code
_entity_poly.pdbx_strand_id
1 'polypeptide(L)'
;MKKNFARAEIPHACVSDNGPQFSSHEYSQFASEYGFKPVKSSPYHSKGNGKAESAVKVAKNILKKARHEDPYLALLAYRNTPQQGHKFSPAQRLMNRKLRDITVSVPQQLKPHPVSSTEVVNDIMSRRVRSKQQYDKRASPKPLKSVSQNDQVFVKPNPKNKHKPWIYGEVVKNRGHRSCVVNTAVGLIQ
;
A
#
# COMPACT_ATOMS: atom_id res chain seq x y z
N MET A 1 7.69 -0.31 14.47
CA MET A 1 7.69 -1.47 13.53
C MET A 1 7.97 -2.80 14.22
N LYS A 2 9.00 -2.92 15.08
CA LYS A 2 9.39 -4.15 15.80
C LYS A 2 8.22 -4.97 16.38
N LYS A 3 7.31 -4.34 17.15
CA LYS A 3 6.12 -5.02 17.73
C LYS A 3 5.19 -5.68 16.69
N ASN A 4 5.09 -5.10 15.49
CA ASN A 4 4.24 -5.68 14.44
C ASN A 4 4.94 -6.85 13.75
N PHE A 5 6.25 -6.76 13.52
CA PHE A 5 7.04 -7.85 12.93
C PHE A 5 7.10 -9.07 13.86
N ALA A 6 7.19 -8.86 15.18
CA ALA A 6 7.15 -9.95 16.16
C ALA A 6 5.78 -10.68 16.22
N ARG A 7 4.68 -10.01 15.84
CA ARG A 7 3.33 -10.59 15.86
C ARG A 7 2.95 -11.29 14.56
N ALA A 8 3.50 -10.81 13.45
CA ALA A 8 3.38 -11.42 12.16
C ALA A 8 4.78 -11.94 11.81
N GLU A 9 5.39 -11.39 10.77
CA GLU A 9 6.73 -11.76 10.33
C GLU A 9 7.45 -10.49 9.84
N ILE A 10 8.76 -10.58 9.68
CA ILE A 10 9.53 -9.54 9.00
C ILE A 10 9.20 -9.61 7.50
N PRO A 11 8.71 -8.53 6.87
CA PRO A 11 8.35 -8.56 5.46
C PRO A 11 9.60 -8.55 4.58
N HIS A 12 9.49 -9.09 3.35
CA HIS A 12 10.57 -8.96 2.37
C HIS A 12 10.84 -7.50 1.96
N ALA A 13 9.79 -6.67 1.91
CA ALA A 13 9.91 -5.25 1.58
C ALA A 13 8.88 -4.39 2.34
N CYS A 14 9.28 -3.18 2.71
CA CYS A 14 8.42 -2.16 3.29
C CYS A 14 8.27 -0.99 2.32
N VAL A 15 7.05 -0.75 1.85
CA VAL A 15 6.73 0.41 1.00
C VAL A 15 6.24 1.55 1.87
N SER A 16 6.90 2.71 1.80
CA SER A 16 6.52 3.93 2.53
C SER A 16 6.53 5.15 1.61
N ASP A 17 5.98 6.26 2.11
CA ASP A 17 6.20 7.56 1.49
C ASP A 17 7.61 8.09 1.79
N ASN A 18 7.94 9.25 1.23
CA ASN A 18 9.16 10.00 1.52
C ASN A 18 9.05 10.82 2.82
N GLY A 19 8.29 10.34 3.81
CA GLY A 19 8.27 10.96 5.13
C GLY A 19 9.68 10.97 5.74
N PRO A 20 10.03 12.01 6.53
CA PRO A 20 11.36 12.12 7.14
C PRO A 20 11.68 10.89 8.00
N GLN A 21 10.68 10.32 8.69
CA GLN A 21 10.83 9.11 9.50
C GLN A 21 11.22 7.85 8.70
N PHE A 22 11.02 7.84 7.39
CA PHE A 22 11.39 6.72 6.50
C PHE A 22 12.59 7.04 5.60
N SER A 23 13.15 8.25 5.74
CA SER A 23 14.35 8.69 5.02
C SER A 23 15.55 8.91 5.95
N SER A 24 15.39 8.62 7.25
CA SER A 24 16.44 8.80 8.24
C SER A 24 17.45 7.66 8.22
N HIS A 25 18.66 7.92 8.71
CA HIS A 25 19.73 6.94 8.80
C HIS A 25 19.33 5.75 9.68
N GLU A 26 18.64 6.02 10.79
CA GLU A 26 18.15 5.03 11.73
C GLU A 26 17.17 4.04 11.08
N TYR A 27 16.32 4.51 10.16
CA TYR A 27 15.42 3.63 9.40
C TYR A 27 16.18 2.74 8.42
N SER A 28 17.19 3.29 7.73
CA SER A 28 18.06 2.52 6.84
C SER A 28 18.85 1.45 7.59
N GLN A 29 19.41 1.80 8.75
CA GLN A 29 20.10 0.86 9.62
C GLN A 29 19.15 -0.22 10.12
N PHE A 30 17.98 0.16 10.64
CA PHE A 30 16.94 -0.77 11.07
C PHE A 30 16.51 -1.74 9.95
N ALA A 31 16.38 -1.26 8.71
CA ALA A 31 16.05 -2.09 7.56
C ALA A 31 17.16 -3.10 7.23
N SER A 32 18.42 -2.68 7.31
CA SER A 32 19.58 -3.55 7.13
C SER A 32 19.67 -4.60 8.22
N GLU A 33 19.52 -4.22 9.48
CA GLU A 33 19.58 -5.14 10.64
C GLU A 33 18.48 -6.21 10.59
N TYR A 34 17.26 -5.81 10.22
CA TYR A 34 16.13 -6.74 10.13
C TYR A 34 16.04 -7.45 8.77
N GLY A 35 16.86 -7.09 7.79
CA GLY A 35 16.94 -7.76 6.48
C GLY A 35 15.74 -7.52 5.55
N PHE A 36 15.02 -6.39 5.67
CA PHE A 36 13.92 -6.05 4.76
C PHE A 36 14.28 -4.92 3.80
N LYS A 37 13.74 -4.95 2.58
CA LYS A 37 14.00 -3.92 1.57
C LYS A 37 13.13 -2.68 1.80
N PRO A 38 13.70 -1.49 2.09
CA PRO A 38 12.93 -0.26 2.11
C PRO A 38 12.63 0.20 0.67
N VAL A 39 11.38 0.49 0.37
CA VAL A 39 10.93 0.99 -0.93
C VAL A 39 10.16 2.29 -0.71
N LYS A 40 10.60 3.37 -1.35
CA LYS A 40 9.95 4.67 -1.23
C LYS A 40 9.09 4.95 -2.45
N SER A 41 7.85 5.39 -2.24
CA SER A 41 6.99 5.90 -3.31
C SER A 41 7.50 7.25 -3.80
N SER A 42 7.33 7.56 -5.09
CA SER A 42 7.69 8.88 -5.63
C SER A 42 7.05 10.03 -4.83
N PRO A 43 7.74 11.15 -4.62
CA PRO A 43 7.22 12.32 -3.94
C PRO A 43 5.86 12.73 -4.48
N TYR A 44 4.94 13.03 -3.57
CA TYR A 44 3.62 13.59 -3.89
C TYR A 44 2.76 12.70 -4.80
N HIS A 45 3.12 11.41 -4.92
CA HIS A 45 2.33 10.43 -5.65
C HIS A 45 1.48 9.60 -4.67
N SER A 46 0.40 10.19 -4.16
CA SER A 46 -0.53 9.53 -3.22
C SER A 46 -1.05 8.18 -3.73
N LYS A 47 -1.24 8.03 -5.05
CA LYS A 47 -1.62 6.76 -5.67
C LYS A 47 -0.64 5.61 -5.39
N GLY A 48 0.65 5.91 -5.23
CA GLY A 48 1.69 4.93 -4.90
C GLY A 48 1.54 4.35 -3.48
N ASN A 49 0.93 5.11 -2.57
CA ASN A 49 0.68 4.70 -1.19
C ASN A 49 -0.80 4.36 -0.92
N GLY A 50 -1.61 4.18 -1.97
CA GLY A 50 -3.06 4.02 -1.85
C GLY A 50 -3.50 2.82 -1.00
N LYS A 51 -2.67 1.77 -0.87
CA LYS A 51 -2.94 0.65 0.04
C LYS A 51 -2.87 1.08 1.51
N ALA A 52 -1.86 1.87 1.89
CA ALA A 52 -1.75 2.39 3.26
C ALA A 52 -2.89 3.37 3.55
N GLU A 53 -3.21 4.27 2.60
CA GLU A 53 -4.34 5.20 2.73
C GLU A 53 -5.67 4.46 2.90
N SER A 54 -5.89 3.39 2.13
CA SER A 54 -7.07 2.52 2.27
C SER A 54 -7.12 1.85 3.63
N ALA A 55 -5.98 1.35 4.14
CA ALA A 55 -5.91 0.76 5.47
C ALA A 55 -6.23 1.79 6.58
N VAL A 56 -5.74 3.02 6.47
CA VAL A 56 -6.08 4.12 7.39
C VAL A 56 -7.58 4.44 7.34
N LYS A 57 -8.17 4.48 6.13
CA LYS A 57 -9.62 4.68 5.97
C LYS A 57 -10.43 3.57 6.67
N VAL A 58 -10.02 2.32 6.52
CA VAL A 58 -10.64 1.19 7.21
C VAL A 58 -10.51 1.34 8.73
N ALA A 59 -9.31 1.66 9.24
CA ALA A 59 -9.08 1.83 10.67
C ALA A 59 -9.95 2.95 11.26
N LYS A 60 -10.04 4.11 10.58
CA LYS A 60 -10.94 5.20 10.96
C LYS A 60 -12.41 4.77 10.99
N ASN A 61 -12.84 3.98 10.01
CA ASN A 61 -14.21 3.46 9.98
C ASN A 61 -14.49 2.48 11.12
N ILE A 62 -13.53 1.62 11.47
CA ILE A 62 -13.64 0.71 12.62
C ILE A 62 -13.80 1.52 13.90
N LEU A 63 -12.92 2.51 14.13
CA LEU A 63 -12.98 3.38 15.30
C LEU A 63 -14.30 4.18 15.37
N LYS A 64 -14.77 4.69 14.22
CA LYS A 64 -16.04 5.43 14.15
C LYS A 64 -17.24 4.55 14.53
N LYS A 65 -17.24 3.29 14.11
CA LYS A 65 -18.31 2.33 14.43
C LYS A 65 -18.23 1.84 15.87
N ALA A 66 -17.02 1.59 16.37
CA ALA A 66 -16.75 1.17 17.74
C ALA A 66 -16.69 2.35 18.73
N ARG A 67 -17.40 3.46 18.47
CA ARG A 67 -17.31 4.68 19.29
C ARG A 67 -17.67 4.43 20.77
N HIS A 68 -18.56 3.47 21.01
CA HIS A 68 -19.07 3.09 22.33
C HIS A 68 -18.70 1.64 22.71
N GLU A 69 -17.82 1.00 21.94
CA GLU A 69 -17.42 -0.40 22.10
C GLU A 69 -15.89 -0.52 22.17
N ASP A 70 -15.37 -1.70 22.46
CA ASP A 70 -13.92 -1.93 22.42
C ASP A 70 -13.41 -1.97 20.95
N PRO A 71 -12.57 -1.01 20.53
CA PRO A 71 -12.02 -0.99 19.18
C PRO A 71 -11.14 -2.20 18.85
N TYR A 72 -10.58 -2.90 19.84
CA TYR A 72 -9.80 -4.11 19.64
C TYR A 72 -10.68 -5.30 19.23
N LEU A 73 -11.88 -5.43 19.83
CA LEU A 73 -12.87 -6.43 19.42
C LEU A 73 -13.39 -6.14 18.00
N ALA A 74 -13.65 -4.88 17.67
CA ALA A 74 -14.05 -4.50 16.32
C ALA A 74 -12.95 -4.78 15.28
N LEU A 75 -11.68 -4.59 15.64
CA LEU A 75 -10.54 -4.97 14.79
C LEU A 75 -10.43 -6.49 14.62
N LEU A 76 -10.70 -7.26 15.67
CA LEU A 76 -10.73 -8.73 15.62
C LEU A 76 -11.84 -9.24 14.70
N ALA A 77 -13.05 -8.71 14.84
CA ALA A 77 -14.19 -9.02 13.97
C ALA A 77 -13.87 -8.68 12.50
N TYR A 78 -13.26 -7.52 12.24
CA TYR A 78 -12.81 -7.15 10.90
C TYR A 78 -11.79 -8.15 10.32
N ARG A 79 -10.85 -8.64 11.13
CA ARG A 79 -9.86 -9.65 10.70
C ARG A 79 -10.49 -11.00 10.38
N ASN A 80 -11.57 -11.36 11.06
CA ASN A 80 -12.29 -12.62 10.86
C ASN A 80 -13.38 -12.57 9.79
N THR A 81 -13.75 -11.38 9.31
CA THR A 81 -14.82 -11.20 8.32
C THR A 81 -14.27 -11.17 6.89
N PRO A 82 -14.73 -12.05 5.98
CA PRO A 82 -14.45 -11.93 4.54
C PRO A 82 -14.91 -10.57 4.02
N GLN A 83 -14.00 -9.85 3.35
CA GLN A 83 -14.33 -8.55 2.77
C GLN A 83 -15.07 -8.74 1.45
N GLN A 84 -15.85 -7.75 1.03
CA GLN A 84 -16.58 -7.81 -0.24
C GLN A 84 -15.67 -8.19 -1.42
N GLY A 85 -16.04 -9.24 -2.14
CA GLY A 85 -15.28 -9.78 -3.26
C GLY A 85 -14.05 -10.60 -2.86
N HIS A 86 -13.93 -11.01 -1.60
CA HIS A 86 -13.01 -12.05 -1.14
C HIS A 86 -13.79 -13.18 -0.49
N LYS A 87 -13.44 -14.42 -0.84
CA LYS A 87 -13.97 -15.63 -0.19
C LYS A 87 -13.41 -15.81 1.23
N PHE A 88 -12.17 -15.39 1.46
CA PHE A 88 -11.45 -15.57 2.72
C PHE A 88 -11.24 -14.25 3.47
N SER A 89 -11.32 -14.32 4.81
CA SER A 89 -11.03 -13.20 5.70
C SER A 89 -9.54 -12.78 5.69
N PRO A 90 -9.20 -11.56 6.15
CA PRO A 90 -7.81 -11.16 6.34
C PRO A 90 -6.99 -12.15 7.19
N ALA A 91 -7.56 -12.66 8.30
CA ALA A 91 -6.90 -13.63 9.16
C ALA A 91 -6.66 -14.96 8.44
N GLN A 92 -7.64 -15.46 7.68
CA GLN A 92 -7.46 -16.70 6.92
C GLN A 92 -6.39 -16.55 5.83
N ARG A 93 -6.37 -15.43 5.11
CA ARG A 93 -5.35 -15.20 4.07
C ARG A 93 -3.94 -15.04 4.62
N LEU A 94 -3.79 -14.57 5.85
CA LEU A 94 -2.50 -14.32 6.48
C LEU A 94 -2.01 -15.51 7.33
N MET A 95 -2.91 -16.17 8.06
CA MET A 95 -2.59 -17.18 9.08
C MET A 95 -3.22 -18.55 8.80
N ASN A 96 -3.87 -18.73 7.65
CA ASN A 96 -4.57 -19.97 7.25
C ASN A 96 -5.61 -20.47 8.28
N ARG A 97 -6.18 -19.59 9.09
CA ARG A 97 -7.22 -19.94 10.08
C ARG A 97 -8.07 -18.74 10.45
N LYS A 98 -9.25 -18.98 11.05
CA LYS A 98 -9.99 -17.94 11.76
C LYS A 98 -9.41 -17.76 13.17
N LEU A 99 -9.44 -16.53 13.67
CA LEU A 99 -9.06 -16.22 15.04
C LEU A 99 -10.24 -16.49 15.96
N ARG A 100 -9.97 -16.89 17.21
CA ARG A 100 -11.00 -17.01 18.24
C ARG A 100 -11.53 -15.60 18.54
N ASP A 101 -12.86 -15.45 18.48
CA ASP A 101 -13.57 -14.21 18.77
C ASP A 101 -14.59 -14.47 19.90
N ILE A 102 -15.24 -13.41 20.40
CA ILE A 102 -16.31 -13.46 21.41
C ILE A 102 -17.57 -14.15 20.87
N THR A 103 -17.74 -14.20 19.55
CA THR A 103 -18.84 -14.90 18.91
C THR A 103 -18.57 -16.41 18.90
N VAL A 104 -19.63 -17.21 19.04
CA VAL A 104 -19.54 -18.67 19.07
C VAL A 104 -18.95 -19.18 17.76
N SER A 105 -17.64 -19.44 17.77
CA SER A 105 -16.90 -19.98 16.64
C SER A 105 -16.88 -21.49 16.79
N VAL A 106 -17.34 -22.23 15.78
CA VAL A 106 -17.29 -23.69 15.76
C VAL A 106 -15.81 -24.12 15.90
N PRO A 107 -15.44 -25.01 16.84
CA PRO A 107 -14.04 -25.37 17.10
C PRO A 107 -13.27 -25.82 15.86
N GLN A 108 -13.96 -26.45 14.89
CA GLN A 108 -13.39 -26.88 13.62
C GLN A 108 -12.90 -25.72 12.74
N GLN A 109 -13.53 -24.54 12.82
CA GLN A 109 -13.14 -23.35 12.05
C GLN A 109 -11.89 -22.64 12.59
N LEU A 110 -11.47 -22.97 13.81
CA LEU A 110 -10.26 -22.43 14.44
C LEU A 110 -9.00 -23.21 14.05
N LYS A 111 -9.16 -24.44 13.56
CA LYS A 111 -8.05 -25.26 13.05
C LYS A 111 -7.48 -24.65 11.77
N PRO A 112 -6.17 -24.77 11.52
CA PRO A 112 -5.59 -24.38 10.24
C PRO A 112 -6.31 -25.07 9.09
N HIS A 113 -6.80 -24.27 8.15
CA HIS A 113 -7.35 -24.72 6.90
C HIS A 113 -6.63 -23.96 5.79
N PRO A 114 -5.80 -24.65 4.99
CA PRO A 114 -4.97 -24.00 3.98
C PRO A 114 -5.86 -23.24 3.00
N VAL A 115 -5.62 -21.94 2.88
CA VAL A 115 -6.34 -21.10 1.92
C VAL A 115 -5.74 -21.34 0.55
N SER A 116 -6.59 -21.64 -0.44
CA SER A 116 -6.15 -21.79 -1.82
C SER A 116 -5.57 -20.48 -2.36
N SER A 117 -4.28 -20.50 -2.67
CA SER A 117 -3.57 -19.32 -3.20
C SER A 117 -4.14 -18.87 -4.54
N THR A 118 -4.56 -19.81 -5.38
CA THR A 118 -5.17 -19.54 -6.69
C THR A 118 -6.50 -18.81 -6.52
N GLU A 119 -7.35 -19.23 -5.58
CA GLU A 119 -8.61 -18.54 -5.28
C GLU A 119 -8.38 -17.10 -4.81
N VAL A 120 -7.41 -16.89 -3.91
CA VAL A 120 -7.07 -15.54 -3.41
C VAL A 120 -6.58 -14.64 -4.56
N VAL A 121 -5.72 -15.17 -5.44
CA VAL A 121 -5.23 -14.43 -6.60
C VAL A 121 -6.38 -14.10 -7.55
N ASN A 122 -7.28 -15.05 -7.82
CA ASN A 122 -8.44 -14.86 -8.70
C ASN A 122 -9.40 -13.79 -8.16
N ASP A 123 -9.66 -13.80 -6.84
CA ASP A 123 -10.46 -12.76 -6.18
C ASP A 123 -9.83 -11.37 -6.34
N ILE A 124 -8.52 -11.28 -6.10
CA ILE A 124 -7.76 -10.03 -6.25
C ILE A 124 -7.81 -9.55 -7.71
N MET A 125 -7.62 -10.45 -8.68
CA MET A 125 -7.62 -10.12 -10.10
C MET A 125 -9.01 -9.67 -10.55
N SER A 126 -10.07 -10.38 -10.17
CA SER A 126 -11.47 -10.02 -10.46
C SER A 126 -11.83 -8.63 -9.93
N ARG A 127 -11.31 -8.26 -8.75
CA ARG A 127 -11.47 -6.91 -8.20
C ARG A 127 -10.67 -5.86 -8.97
N ARG A 128 -9.43 -6.16 -9.36
CA ARG A 128 -8.62 -5.25 -10.20
C ARG A 128 -9.27 -4.99 -11.55
N VAL A 129 -9.82 -6.02 -12.19
CA VAL A 129 -10.53 -5.90 -13.47
C VAL A 129 -11.74 -4.98 -13.32
N ARG A 130 -12.62 -5.22 -12.33
CA ARG A 130 -13.78 -4.34 -12.07
C ARG A 130 -13.37 -2.90 -11.76
N SER A 131 -12.33 -2.72 -10.93
CA SER A 131 -11.80 -1.39 -10.62
C SER A 131 -11.22 -0.70 -11.85
N LYS A 132 -10.56 -1.44 -12.74
CA LYS A 132 -10.01 -0.93 -13.99
C LYS A 132 -11.12 -0.50 -14.94
N GLN A 133 -12.14 -1.34 -15.15
CA GLN A 133 -13.30 -1.01 -15.99
C GLN A 133 -13.96 0.30 -15.53
N GLN A 134 -14.15 0.48 -14.23
CA GLN A 134 -14.76 1.70 -13.70
C GLN A 134 -13.85 2.93 -13.83
N TYR A 135 -12.54 2.75 -13.68
CA TYR A 135 -11.56 3.82 -13.89
C TYR A 135 -11.50 4.24 -15.37
N ASP A 136 -11.46 3.26 -16.28
CA ASP A 136 -11.31 3.49 -17.72
C ASP A 136 -12.51 4.23 -18.32
N LYS A 137 -13.73 4.12 -17.74
CA LYS A 137 -14.90 4.94 -18.12
C LYS A 137 -14.68 6.45 -18.00
N ARG A 138 -13.80 6.89 -17.11
CA ARG A 138 -13.50 8.32 -16.86
C ARG A 138 -12.08 8.71 -17.26
N ALA A 139 -11.23 7.72 -17.53
CA ALA A 139 -9.85 7.98 -17.91
C ALA A 139 -9.79 8.44 -19.37
N SER A 140 -8.84 9.33 -19.68
CA SER A 140 -8.58 9.66 -21.08
C SER A 140 -8.12 8.40 -21.82
N PRO A 141 -8.69 8.08 -23.00
CA PRO A 141 -8.28 6.93 -23.79
C PRO A 141 -6.91 7.14 -24.44
N LYS A 142 -6.36 8.36 -24.41
CA LYS A 142 -5.04 8.66 -24.97
C LYS A 142 -3.96 7.97 -24.15
N PRO A 143 -3.08 7.15 -24.77
CA PRO A 143 -1.94 6.58 -24.07
C PRO A 143 -1.04 7.71 -23.56
N LEU A 144 -0.47 7.50 -22.37
CA LEU A 144 0.53 8.43 -21.84
C LEU A 144 1.73 8.43 -22.79
N LYS A 145 2.24 9.63 -23.11
CA LYS A 145 3.48 9.76 -23.88
C LYS A 145 4.59 9.02 -23.13
N SER A 146 5.24 8.06 -23.80
CA SER A 146 6.41 7.39 -23.25
C SER A 146 7.53 8.41 -23.07
N VAL A 147 8.11 8.44 -21.87
CA VAL A 147 9.25 9.29 -21.56
C VAL A 147 10.51 8.47 -21.80
N SER A 148 11.42 8.98 -22.62
CA SER A 148 12.72 8.38 -22.91
C SER A 148 13.81 8.97 -22.02
N GLN A 149 14.95 8.28 -21.93
CA GLN A 149 16.14 8.85 -21.32
C GLN A 149 16.55 10.11 -22.10
N ASN A 150 16.98 11.15 -21.37
CA ASN A 150 17.32 12.49 -21.85
C ASN A 150 16.12 13.35 -22.30
N ASP A 151 14.88 12.90 -22.09
CA ASP A 151 13.72 13.75 -22.31
C ASP A 151 13.68 14.89 -21.28
N GLN A 152 13.37 16.09 -21.79
CA GLN A 152 13.17 17.29 -20.98
C GLN A 152 11.76 17.27 -20.38
N VAL A 153 11.68 17.34 -19.05
CA VAL A 153 10.43 17.23 -18.30
C VAL A 153 10.31 18.30 -17.23
N PHE A 154 9.07 18.61 -16.87
CA PHE A 154 8.76 19.51 -15.77
C PHE A 154 8.25 18.70 -14.56
N VAL A 155 8.90 18.88 -13.42
CA VAL A 155 8.54 18.25 -12.14
C VAL A 155 7.64 19.19 -11.36
N LYS A 156 6.54 18.65 -10.84
CA LYS A 156 5.59 19.39 -10.03
C LYS A 156 6.23 19.81 -8.69
N PRO A 157 6.13 21.07 -8.27
CA PRO A 157 6.68 21.52 -6.99
C PRO A 157 5.90 20.95 -5.81
N ASN A 158 6.48 21.07 -4.61
CA ASN A 158 5.86 20.61 -3.37
C ASN A 158 4.42 21.16 -3.25
N PRO A 159 3.39 20.31 -2.99
CA PRO A 159 2.00 20.71 -2.84
C PRO A 159 1.73 21.77 -1.77
N LYS A 160 2.64 21.99 -0.81
CA LYS A 160 2.57 23.10 0.15
C LYS A 160 2.90 24.46 -0.47
N ASN A 161 3.69 24.48 -1.55
CA ASN A 161 4.15 25.67 -2.26
C ASN A 161 3.53 25.73 -3.66
N LYS A 162 2.20 25.68 -3.78
CA LYS A 162 1.49 25.62 -5.08
C LYS A 162 1.78 26.81 -6.01
N HIS A 163 2.19 27.94 -5.44
CA HIS A 163 2.51 29.16 -6.19
C HIS A 163 3.89 29.13 -6.85
N LYS A 164 4.76 28.16 -6.52
CA LYS A 164 6.06 28.04 -7.15
C LYS A 164 5.93 27.48 -8.58
N PRO A 165 6.80 27.89 -9.51
CA PRO A 165 6.80 27.35 -10.87
C PRO A 165 7.19 25.87 -10.87
N TRP A 166 6.88 25.21 -11.98
CA TRP A 166 7.35 23.85 -12.23
C TRP A 166 8.86 23.83 -12.36
N ILE A 167 9.49 22.77 -11.85
CA ILE A 167 10.94 22.64 -11.84
C ILE A 167 11.36 21.91 -13.10
N TYR A 168 12.20 22.54 -13.91
CA TYR A 168 12.76 21.92 -15.10
C TYR A 168 13.79 20.85 -14.74
N GLY A 169 13.82 19.77 -15.51
CA GLY A 169 14.83 18.72 -15.39
C GLY A 169 14.87 17.75 -16.56
N GLU A 170 15.86 16.87 -16.52
CA GLU A 170 16.14 15.88 -17.56
C GLU A 170 16.00 14.46 -17.01
N VAL A 171 15.40 13.56 -17.80
CA VAL A 171 15.21 12.16 -17.40
C VAL A 171 16.53 11.40 -17.50
N VAL A 172 17.08 11.03 -16.35
CA VAL A 172 18.33 10.25 -16.27
C VAL A 172 18.08 8.76 -16.44
N LYS A 173 16.98 8.25 -15.86
CA LYS A 173 16.71 6.81 -15.86
C LYS A 173 15.23 6.49 -15.77
N ASN A 174 14.77 5.59 -16.63
CA ASN A 174 13.45 4.98 -16.51
C ASN A 174 13.48 3.80 -15.53
N ARG A 175 12.60 3.84 -14.52
CA ARG A 175 12.41 2.75 -13.55
C ARG A 175 11.17 1.89 -13.82
N GLY A 176 10.28 2.34 -14.68
CA GLY A 176 9.12 1.59 -15.14
C GLY A 176 8.18 2.43 -15.99
N HIS A 177 7.04 1.86 -16.36
CA HIS A 177 6.08 2.45 -17.30
C HIS A 177 5.49 3.80 -16.86
N ARG A 178 5.61 4.17 -15.57
CA ARG A 178 5.12 5.44 -14.99
C ARG A 178 6.04 6.01 -13.92
N SER A 179 7.33 5.65 -13.93
CA SER A 179 8.31 6.13 -12.95
C SER A 179 9.67 6.34 -13.60
N CYS A 180 10.21 7.54 -13.44
CA CYS A 180 11.51 7.95 -13.95
C CYS A 180 12.26 8.74 -12.89
N VAL A 181 13.58 8.78 -13.01
CA VAL A 181 14.47 9.62 -12.20
C VAL A 181 14.82 10.84 -13.04
N VAL A 182 14.56 12.02 -12.49
CA VAL A 182 14.78 13.31 -13.13
C VAL A 182 15.91 14.05 -12.42
N ASN A 183 16.89 14.53 -13.17
CA ASN A 183 17.90 15.45 -12.68
C ASN A 183 17.37 16.88 -12.77
N THR A 184 17.32 17.57 -11.64
CA THR A 184 16.85 18.95 -11.55
C THR A 184 17.92 19.83 -10.89
N ALA A 185 17.79 21.16 -10.99
CA ALA A 185 18.71 22.09 -10.33
C ALA A 185 18.77 21.95 -8.79
N VAL A 186 17.77 21.30 -8.18
CA VAL A 186 17.70 21.01 -6.74
C VAL A 186 18.13 19.57 -6.39
N GLY A 187 18.62 18.81 -7.37
CA GLY A 187 19.10 17.44 -7.22
C GLY A 187 18.24 16.39 -7.93
N LEU A 188 18.53 15.12 -7.67
CA LEU A 188 17.84 13.98 -8.27
C LEU A 188 16.48 13.73 -7.59
N ILE A 189 15.42 13.67 -8.39
CA ILE A 189 14.05 13.37 -7.94
C ILE A 189 13.58 12.07 -8.59
N GLN A 190 13.04 11.14 -7.81
CA GLN A 190 12.52 9.83 -8.25
C GLN A 190 11.03 9.69 -7.93
#